data_AF-A0A537P7Q7-F1
#
_entry.id   AF-A0A537P7Q7-F1
#
_cell.length_a   1.000
_cell.length_b   1.000
_cell.length_c   1.000
_cell.angle_alpha   90.00
_cell.angle_beta   90.00
_cell.angle_gamma   90.00
#
_symmetry.space_group_name_H-M   'P 1'
#
loop_
_entity.id
_entity.type
_entity.pdbx_description
1 polymer ?
#
loop_
_entity_poly.entity_id
_entity_poly.type
_entity_poly.pdbx_seq_one_letter_code
_entity_poly.pdbx_strand_id
1 'polypeptide(L)'
;LLCGPFSFYYTSVLWEPLFVLLTSCVFLALKRKNYLAAGISSALLSAARPVGVFIVFATVIRMFEEHRERGRPVLSFPRRVLLRPDLLVAILISPAGLFAYMLHLYLMVGDAFAFVLVQRAFGRVTGNPLQFLWDGFSETPTTGWLPTSPQWSAFACVAGLTLSAILAYRRQYGMALFCALGIVLPLLTNLASMVRYVVGLAPLILLSMVLLAKSRLTFYAALVLLPAACYFTTIAWMGGNLALV
;
A
#
# COMPACT_ATOMS: atom_id res chain seq x y z
N LEU A 1 2.45 -12.36 -8.25
CA LEU A 1 2.56 -12.59 -6.79
C LEU A 1 3.46 -13.78 -6.51
N LEU A 2 3.06 -15.01 -6.86
CA LEU A 2 3.85 -16.22 -6.55
C LEU A 2 5.11 -16.41 -7.41
N CYS A 3 5.06 -16.06 -8.71
CA CYS A 3 6.20 -16.19 -9.63
C CYS A 3 6.78 -14.84 -10.08
N GLY A 4 6.58 -13.79 -9.27
CA GLY A 4 7.06 -12.44 -9.59
C GLY A 4 8.42 -12.14 -8.94
N PRO A 5 9.09 -11.05 -9.35
CA PRO A 5 10.39 -10.62 -8.81
C PRO A 5 10.42 -10.41 -7.29
N PHE A 6 9.28 -10.37 -6.62
CA PHE A 6 9.21 -10.12 -5.18
C PHE A 6 8.42 -11.23 -4.45
N SER A 7 8.42 -12.43 -5.01
CA SER A 7 7.70 -13.58 -4.44
C SER A 7 8.15 -13.91 -3.01
N PHE A 8 9.43 -13.69 -2.68
CA PHE A 8 9.98 -13.94 -1.35
C PHE A 8 9.30 -13.11 -0.26
N TYR A 9 8.81 -11.89 -0.54
CA TYR A 9 7.98 -11.15 0.42
C TYR A 9 6.66 -11.86 0.72
N TYR A 10 6.18 -12.68 -0.19
CA TYR A 10 4.91 -13.40 -0.09
C TYR A 10 5.04 -14.83 0.45
N THR A 11 6.23 -15.41 0.42
CA THR A 11 6.50 -16.79 0.87
C THR A 11 7.29 -16.85 2.18
N SER A 12 7.85 -15.73 2.65
CA SER A 12 8.50 -15.63 3.95
C SER A 12 7.52 -15.30 5.08
N VAL A 13 7.99 -15.30 6.33
CA VAL A 13 7.21 -15.02 7.57
C VAL A 13 6.90 -13.52 7.74
N LEU A 14 6.65 -12.85 6.62
CA LEU A 14 6.39 -11.43 6.52
C LEU A 14 4.88 -11.15 6.51
N TRP A 15 4.48 -9.90 6.82
CA TRP A 15 3.06 -9.51 6.96
C TRP A 15 2.41 -9.11 5.62
N GLU A 16 3.22 -9.00 4.57
CA GLU A 16 2.87 -8.63 3.20
C GLU A 16 1.77 -9.51 2.57
N PRO A 17 1.78 -10.86 2.69
CA PRO A 17 0.70 -11.69 2.18
C PRO A 17 -0.64 -11.37 2.84
N LEU A 18 -0.65 -11.20 4.17
CA LEU A 18 -1.86 -10.87 4.93
C LEU A 18 -2.38 -9.49 4.54
N PHE A 19 -1.49 -8.51 4.42
CA PHE A 19 -1.84 -7.15 4.00
C PHE A 19 -2.46 -7.12 2.60
N VAL A 20 -1.87 -7.84 1.62
CA VAL A 20 -2.41 -7.94 0.26
C VAL A 20 -3.75 -8.67 0.23
N LEU A 21 -3.89 -9.76 0.99
CA LEU A 21 -5.15 -10.50 1.11
C LEU A 21 -6.27 -9.60 1.67
N LEU A 22 -6.04 -8.97 2.82
CA LEU A 22 -7.03 -8.13 3.48
C LEU A 22 -7.40 -6.90 2.63
N THR A 23 -6.43 -6.26 1.99
CA THR A 23 -6.69 -5.16 1.04
C THR A 23 -7.58 -5.63 -0.11
N SER A 24 -7.31 -6.82 -0.66
CA SER A 24 -8.12 -7.42 -1.73
C SER A 24 -9.54 -7.75 -1.26
N CYS A 25 -9.68 -8.28 -0.03
CA CYS A 25 -10.98 -8.54 0.60
C CYS A 25 -11.79 -7.25 0.77
N VAL A 26 -11.18 -6.16 1.21
CA VAL A 26 -11.85 -4.86 1.33
C VAL A 26 -12.38 -4.39 -0.02
N PHE A 27 -11.53 -4.32 -1.05
CA PHE A 27 -11.96 -3.84 -2.37
C PHE A 27 -13.00 -4.77 -3.03
N LEU A 28 -12.90 -6.08 -2.81
CA LEU A 28 -13.90 -7.05 -3.26
C LEU A 28 -15.25 -6.83 -2.55
N ALA A 29 -15.24 -6.63 -1.24
CA ALA A 29 -16.44 -6.36 -0.44
C ALA A 29 -17.09 -5.03 -0.85
N LEU A 30 -16.30 -3.98 -1.07
CA LEU A 30 -16.74 -2.68 -1.59
C LEU A 30 -17.36 -2.82 -2.99
N LYS A 31 -16.77 -3.63 -3.88
CA LYS A 31 -17.35 -3.93 -5.20
C LYS A 31 -18.69 -4.66 -5.09
N ARG A 32 -18.84 -5.55 -4.11
CA ARG A 32 -20.09 -6.28 -3.80
C ARG A 32 -21.08 -5.46 -2.97
N LYS A 33 -20.78 -4.19 -2.63
CA LYS A 33 -21.59 -3.33 -1.75
C LYS A 33 -21.85 -3.92 -0.36
N ASN A 34 -21.01 -4.84 0.09
CA ASN A 34 -21.08 -5.41 1.42
C ASN A 34 -20.17 -4.60 2.37
N TYR A 35 -20.72 -3.51 2.91
CA TYR A 35 -19.98 -2.58 3.76
C TYR A 35 -19.58 -3.17 5.11
N LEU A 36 -20.34 -4.13 5.64
CA LEU A 36 -19.99 -4.80 6.90
C LEU A 36 -18.74 -5.66 6.73
N ALA A 37 -18.69 -6.47 5.67
CA ALA A 37 -17.49 -7.25 5.34
C ALA A 37 -16.29 -6.33 5.05
N ALA A 38 -16.51 -5.23 4.32
CA ALA A 38 -15.46 -4.23 4.08
C ALA A 38 -14.94 -3.63 5.39
N GLY A 39 -15.83 -3.30 6.33
CA GLY A 39 -15.46 -2.79 7.66
C GLY A 39 -14.62 -3.77 8.45
N ILE A 40 -15.08 -5.03 8.59
CA ILE A 40 -14.34 -6.08 9.32
C ILE A 40 -12.96 -6.33 8.69
N SER A 41 -12.90 -6.46 7.36
CA SER A 41 -11.61 -6.62 6.66
C SER A 41 -10.71 -5.39 6.83
N SER A 42 -11.28 -4.18 6.87
CA SER A 42 -10.52 -2.94 7.11
C SER A 42 -9.99 -2.86 8.53
N ALA A 43 -10.76 -3.31 9.53
CA ALA A 43 -10.32 -3.39 10.91
C ALA A 43 -9.09 -4.31 11.03
N LEU A 44 -9.17 -5.53 10.48
CA LEU A 44 -8.04 -6.45 10.45
C LEU A 44 -6.84 -5.88 9.67
N LEU A 45 -7.10 -5.19 8.55
CA LEU A 45 -6.04 -4.55 7.75
C LEU A 45 -5.29 -3.47 8.55
N SER A 46 -6.03 -2.65 9.30
CA SER A 46 -5.47 -1.59 10.16
C SER A 46 -4.69 -2.16 11.37
N ALA A 47 -5.06 -3.34 11.85
CA ALA A 47 -4.31 -4.06 12.89
C ALA A 47 -3.00 -4.64 12.32
N ALA A 48 -3.02 -5.15 11.09
CA ALA A 48 -1.84 -5.74 10.46
C ALA A 48 -0.75 -4.69 10.18
N ARG A 49 -1.13 -3.48 9.76
CA ARG A 49 -0.21 -2.36 9.49
C ARG A 49 -0.88 -1.01 9.75
N PRO A 50 -0.18 -0.02 10.35
CA PRO A 50 -0.72 1.33 10.54
C PRO A 50 -1.24 2.00 9.27
N VAL A 51 -0.55 1.81 8.14
CA VAL A 51 -0.97 2.31 6.81
C VAL A 51 -2.35 1.79 6.39
N GLY A 52 -2.73 0.60 6.87
CA GLY A 52 -4.02 -0.02 6.59
C GLY A 52 -5.21 0.84 7.02
N VAL A 53 -5.05 1.73 8.01
CA VAL A 53 -6.11 2.63 8.47
C VAL A 53 -6.66 3.52 7.35
N PHE A 54 -5.82 3.91 6.40
CA PHE A 54 -6.20 4.80 5.30
C PHE A 54 -7.19 4.19 4.30
N ILE A 55 -7.42 2.88 4.38
CA ILE A 55 -8.45 2.22 3.56
C ILE A 55 -9.86 2.77 3.86
N VAL A 56 -10.05 3.40 5.03
CA VAL A 56 -11.30 4.09 5.38
C VAL A 56 -11.66 5.17 4.35
N PHE A 57 -10.67 5.87 3.79
CA PHE A 57 -10.90 6.87 2.75
C PHE A 57 -11.40 6.23 1.46
N ALA A 58 -10.83 5.08 1.08
CA ALA A 58 -11.29 4.33 -0.08
C ALA A 58 -12.76 3.88 0.09
N THR A 59 -13.11 3.44 1.29
CA THR A 59 -14.49 3.07 1.66
C THR A 59 -15.44 4.26 1.57
N VAL A 60 -15.08 5.41 2.14
CA VAL A 60 -15.90 6.65 2.09
C VAL A 60 -16.06 7.16 0.67
N ILE A 61 -14.99 7.15 -0.13
CA ILE A 61 -15.03 7.55 -1.54
C ILE A 61 -16.01 6.64 -2.30
N ARG A 62 -15.96 5.32 -2.09
CA ARG A 62 -16.88 4.40 -2.77
C ARG A 62 -18.34 4.63 -2.35
N MET A 63 -18.60 4.88 -1.07
CA MET A 63 -19.93 5.24 -0.58
C MET A 63 -20.44 6.54 -1.24
N PHE A 64 -19.53 7.50 -1.45
CA PHE A 64 -19.84 8.77 -2.10
C PHE A 64 -20.11 8.61 -3.61
N GLU A 65 -19.30 7.82 -4.32
CA GLU A 65 -19.52 7.46 -5.72
C GLU A 65 -20.90 6.81 -5.89
N GLU A 66 -21.25 5.82 -5.06
CA GLU A 66 -22.57 5.19 -5.10
C GLU A 66 -23.69 6.19 -4.79
N HIS A 67 -23.44 7.17 -3.91
CA HIS A 67 -24.41 8.24 -3.64
C HIS A 67 -24.65 9.12 -4.88
N ARG A 68 -23.59 9.45 -5.62
CA ARG A 68 -23.65 10.22 -6.86
C ARG A 68 -24.28 9.43 -8.01
N GLU A 69 -23.95 8.15 -8.17
CA GLU A 69 -24.54 7.24 -9.17
C GLU A 69 -26.07 7.16 -9.05
N ARG A 70 -26.62 7.33 -7.84
CA ARG A 70 -28.07 7.37 -7.57
C ARG A 70 -28.71 8.75 -7.77
N GLY A 71 -27.99 9.72 -8.34
CA GLY A 71 -28.50 11.07 -8.62
C GLY A 71 -28.79 11.93 -7.38
N ARG A 72 -28.25 11.58 -6.21
CA ARG A 72 -28.55 12.28 -4.95
C ARG A 72 -27.65 13.51 -4.75
N PRO A 73 -28.17 14.57 -4.09
CA PRO A 73 -27.41 15.79 -3.86
C PRO A 73 -26.27 15.56 -2.87
N VAL A 74 -25.10 16.17 -3.13
CA VAL A 74 -23.86 16.05 -2.32
C VAL A 74 -24.11 16.29 -0.84
N LEU A 75 -24.88 17.34 -0.54
CA LEU A 75 -25.19 17.78 0.83
C LEU A 75 -25.98 16.73 1.62
N SER A 76 -26.63 15.78 0.96
CA SER A 76 -27.38 14.71 1.62
C SER A 76 -26.52 13.50 2.00
N PHE A 77 -25.24 13.47 1.59
CA PHE A 77 -24.34 12.36 1.87
C PHE A 77 -24.10 12.14 3.38
N PRO A 78 -23.73 13.15 4.20
CA PRO A 78 -23.49 12.95 5.62
C PRO A 78 -24.74 12.44 6.34
N ARG A 79 -25.91 13.02 6.03
CA ARG A 79 -27.20 12.58 6.57
C ARG A 79 -27.48 11.11 6.25
N ARG A 80 -27.17 10.65 5.05
CA ARG A 80 -27.34 9.24 4.66
C ARG A 80 -26.41 8.32 5.45
N VAL A 81 -25.15 8.70 5.64
CA VAL A 81 -24.19 7.89 6.41
C VAL A 81 -24.67 7.74 7.85
N LEU A 82 -25.16 8.82 8.47
CA LEU A 82 -25.70 8.80 9.83
C LEU A 82 -26.99 7.97 9.96
N LEU A 83 -27.87 8.00 8.95
CA LEU A 83 -29.13 7.25 8.94
C LEU A 83 -28.95 5.76 8.60
N ARG A 84 -27.76 5.34 8.12
CA ARG A 84 -27.49 3.98 7.67
C ARG A 84 -26.44 3.34 8.60
N PRO A 85 -26.89 2.56 9.61
CA PRO A 85 -25.97 1.99 10.60
C PRO A 85 -24.92 1.08 9.96
N ASP A 86 -25.26 0.40 8.85
CA ASP A 86 -24.34 -0.41 8.06
C ASP A 86 -23.12 0.39 7.54
N LEU A 87 -23.34 1.63 7.09
CA LEU A 87 -22.27 2.50 6.59
C LEU A 87 -21.45 3.10 7.73
N LEU A 88 -22.15 3.55 8.78
CA LEU A 88 -21.51 4.15 9.95
C LEU A 88 -20.60 3.16 10.66
N VAL A 89 -21.07 1.93 10.89
CA VAL A 89 -20.28 0.85 11.48
C VAL A 89 -19.05 0.55 10.63
N ALA A 90 -19.19 0.48 9.30
CA ALA A 90 -18.05 0.22 8.41
C ALA A 90 -16.94 1.29 8.52
N ILE A 91 -17.32 2.56 8.67
CA ILE A 91 -16.36 3.67 8.84
C ILE A 91 -15.72 3.61 10.23
N LEU A 92 -16.53 3.45 11.28
CA LEU A 92 -16.05 3.48 12.67
C LEU A 92 -15.21 2.25 13.04
N ILE A 93 -15.51 1.08 12.47
CA ILE A 93 -14.75 -0.14 12.74
C ILE A 93 -13.43 -0.17 11.96
N SER A 94 -13.31 0.57 10.86
CA SER A 94 -12.10 0.59 10.04
C SER A 94 -10.82 0.93 10.81
N PRO A 95 -10.78 1.95 11.71
CA PRO A 95 -9.61 2.22 12.56
C PRO A 95 -9.53 1.38 13.84
N ALA A 96 -10.53 0.54 14.14
CA ALA A 96 -10.59 -0.18 15.41
C ALA A 96 -9.41 -1.14 15.61
N GLY A 97 -8.87 -1.72 14.53
CA GLY A 97 -7.70 -2.59 14.61
C GLY A 97 -6.42 -1.84 15.01
N LEU A 98 -6.22 -0.64 14.46
CA LEU A 98 -5.12 0.24 14.88
C LEU A 98 -5.27 0.64 16.35
N PHE A 99 -6.48 1.01 16.79
CA PHE A 99 -6.72 1.35 18.20
C PHE A 99 -6.52 0.16 19.14
N ALA A 100 -6.90 -1.05 18.72
CA ALA A 100 -6.61 -2.27 19.48
C ALA A 100 -5.09 -2.51 19.60
N TYR A 101 -4.33 -2.29 18.54
CA TYR A 101 -2.87 -2.35 18.55
C TYR A 101 -2.25 -1.28 19.45
N MET A 102 -2.74 -0.03 19.39
CA MET A 102 -2.30 1.06 20.25
C MET A 102 -2.60 0.78 21.73
N LEU A 103 -3.77 0.23 22.04
CA LEU A 103 -4.12 -0.21 23.39
C LEU A 103 -3.17 -1.32 23.86
N HIS A 104 -2.89 -2.31 23.00
CA HIS A 104 -1.93 -3.36 23.31
C HIS A 104 -0.54 -2.80 23.64
N LEU A 105 -0.03 -1.84 22.84
CA LEU A 105 1.25 -1.18 23.13
C LEU A 105 1.23 -0.39 24.43
N TYR A 106 0.13 0.32 24.72
CA TYR A 106 -0.03 1.04 25.97
C TYR A 106 0.01 0.11 27.18
N LEU A 107 -0.67 -1.04 27.11
CA LEU A 107 -0.70 -2.02 28.19
C LEU A 107 0.66 -2.71 28.39
N MET A 108 1.44 -2.92 27.32
CA MET A 108 2.70 -3.66 27.38
C MET A 108 3.93 -2.78 27.69
N VAL A 109 3.95 -1.54 27.16
CA VAL A 109 5.13 -0.66 27.19
C VAL A 109 4.81 0.73 27.75
N GLY A 110 3.53 1.04 28.03
CA GLY A 110 3.10 2.32 28.60
C GLY A 110 2.92 3.44 27.57
N ASP A 111 3.13 3.18 26.28
CA ASP A 111 3.00 4.17 25.21
C ASP A 111 2.27 3.62 23.98
N ALA A 112 1.08 4.18 23.71
CA ALA A 112 0.25 3.84 22.56
C ALA A 112 0.90 4.16 21.19
N PHE A 113 1.85 5.11 21.17
CA PHE A 113 2.54 5.58 19.97
C PHE A 113 3.98 5.06 19.86
N ALA A 114 4.35 4.04 20.64
CA ALA A 114 5.70 3.46 20.60
C ALA A 114 6.16 3.07 19.18
N PHE A 115 5.24 2.61 18.33
CA PHE A 115 5.52 2.24 16.93
C PHE A 115 5.98 3.43 16.04
N VAL A 116 5.62 4.66 16.41
CA VAL A 116 6.07 5.90 15.75
C VAL A 116 7.44 6.30 16.29
N LEU A 117 7.62 6.27 17.61
CA LEU A 117 8.87 6.68 18.26
C LEU A 117 10.03 5.76 17.90
N VAL A 118 9.78 4.44 17.83
CA VAL A 118 10.82 3.45 17.50
C VAL A 118 11.41 3.67 16.11
N GLN A 119 10.71 4.36 15.19
CA GLN A 119 11.24 4.69 13.86
C GLN A 119 12.56 5.49 13.96
N ARG A 120 12.72 6.33 14.99
CA ARG A 120 13.96 7.09 15.21
C ARG A 120 15.18 6.19 15.44
N ALA A 121 14.99 5.04 16.09
CA ALA A 121 16.06 4.05 16.30
C ALA A 121 16.54 3.41 14.98
N PHE A 122 15.69 3.44 13.95
CA PHE A 122 16.01 2.99 12.59
C PHE A 122 16.40 4.14 11.64
N GLY A 123 16.79 5.30 12.19
CA GLY A 123 17.21 6.45 11.39
C GLY A 123 16.09 7.09 10.55
N ARG A 124 14.83 6.79 10.84
CA ARG A 124 13.67 7.38 10.18
C ARG A 124 13.24 8.64 10.93
N VAL A 125 13.53 9.79 10.35
CA VAL A 125 13.16 11.10 10.88
C VAL A 125 12.29 11.80 9.86
N THR A 126 11.22 12.44 10.32
CA THR A 126 10.34 13.19 9.42
C THR A 126 11.12 14.30 8.72
N GLY A 127 11.00 14.37 7.40
CA GLY A 127 11.70 15.33 6.56
C GLY A 127 10.95 15.65 5.27
N ASN A 128 11.65 16.28 4.33
CA ASN A 128 11.05 16.67 3.06
C ASN A 128 11.05 15.49 2.07
N PRO A 129 9.88 14.99 1.63
CA PRO A 129 9.79 13.85 0.71
C PRO A 129 10.47 14.09 -0.64
N LEU A 130 10.47 15.34 -1.13
CA LEU A 130 11.15 15.68 -2.38
C LEU A 130 12.67 15.66 -2.23
N GLN A 131 13.17 16.04 -1.05
CA GLN A 131 14.59 15.96 -0.74
C GLN A 131 15.03 14.50 -0.70
N PHE A 132 14.28 13.62 -0.03
CA PHE A 132 14.62 12.19 0.01
C PHE A 132 14.63 11.54 -1.39
N LEU A 133 13.73 11.95 -2.28
CA LEU A 133 13.77 11.52 -3.68
C LEU A 133 15.00 12.05 -4.42
N TRP A 134 15.32 13.34 -4.23
CA TRP A 134 16.51 13.94 -4.82
C TRP A 134 17.78 13.23 -4.35
N ASP A 135 17.92 13.02 -3.04
CA ASP A 135 19.05 12.31 -2.43
C ASP A 135 19.16 10.89 -3.00
N GLY A 136 18.04 10.17 -3.09
CA GLY A 136 17.99 8.82 -3.65
C GLY A 136 18.39 8.75 -5.12
N PHE A 137 18.03 9.73 -5.95
CA PHE A 137 18.46 9.77 -7.36
C PHE A 137 19.89 10.30 -7.55
N SER A 138 20.32 11.22 -6.69
CA SER A 138 21.63 11.88 -6.78
C SER A 138 22.77 11.03 -6.21
N GLU A 139 22.47 9.92 -5.54
CA GLU A 139 23.48 9.01 -5.03
C GLU A 139 24.29 8.40 -6.17
N THR A 140 25.60 8.60 -6.14
CA THR A 140 26.51 8.07 -7.15
C THR A 140 26.95 6.65 -6.79
N PRO A 141 26.79 5.65 -7.68
CA PRO A 141 27.28 4.31 -7.44
C PRO A 141 28.80 4.32 -7.22
N THR A 142 29.26 3.81 -6.07
CA THR A 142 30.69 3.70 -5.76
C THR A 142 31.36 2.54 -6.48
N THR A 143 30.57 1.54 -6.91
CA THR A 143 31.05 0.33 -7.61
C THR A 143 30.17 0.03 -8.82
N GLY A 144 30.69 0.29 -10.02
CA GLY A 144 30.06 -0.09 -11.29
C GLY A 144 28.92 0.83 -11.75
N TRP A 145 28.10 0.32 -12.67
CA TRP A 145 27.02 1.07 -13.35
C TRP A 145 25.60 0.70 -12.88
N LEU A 146 25.49 -0.22 -11.92
CA LEU A 146 24.20 -0.69 -11.41
C LEU A 146 23.61 0.31 -10.42
N PRO A 147 22.27 0.50 -10.40
CA PRO A 147 21.67 1.43 -9.46
C PRO A 147 21.90 1.03 -8.00
N THR A 148 22.15 2.02 -7.13
CA THR A 148 22.28 1.84 -5.69
C THR A 148 20.93 1.48 -5.04
N SER A 149 20.96 1.07 -3.77
CA SER A 149 19.73 0.70 -3.05
C SER A 149 18.73 1.86 -2.88
N PRO A 150 19.18 3.08 -2.54
CA PRO A 150 18.34 4.27 -2.56
C PRO A 150 17.81 4.62 -3.96
N GLN A 151 18.60 4.45 -5.03
CA GLN A 151 18.11 4.66 -6.40
C GLN A 151 16.97 3.70 -6.76
N TRP A 152 17.12 2.39 -6.48
CA TRP A 152 16.04 1.41 -6.66
C TRP A 152 14.78 1.79 -5.88
N SER A 153 14.94 2.27 -4.66
CA SER A 153 13.83 2.71 -3.80
C SER A 153 13.15 3.98 -4.33
N ALA A 154 13.92 4.93 -4.88
CA ALA A 154 13.40 6.13 -5.53
C ALA A 154 12.62 5.78 -6.81
N PHE A 155 13.15 4.87 -7.64
CA PHE A 155 12.46 4.35 -8.82
C PHE A 155 11.15 3.66 -8.44
N ALA A 156 11.15 2.83 -7.39
CA ALA A 156 9.94 2.18 -6.90
C ALA A 156 8.90 3.20 -6.42
N CYS A 157 9.33 4.24 -5.70
CA CYS A 157 8.46 5.34 -5.26
C CYS A 157 7.77 6.02 -6.44
N VAL A 158 8.56 6.47 -7.43
CA VAL A 158 8.03 7.17 -8.61
C VAL A 158 7.13 6.25 -9.43
N ALA A 159 7.51 5.00 -9.63
CA ALA A 159 6.67 4.01 -10.32
C ALA A 159 5.34 3.78 -9.59
N GLY A 160 5.37 3.63 -8.26
CA GLY A 160 4.17 3.44 -7.45
C GLY A 160 3.22 4.64 -7.46
N LEU A 161 3.76 5.86 -7.37
CA LEU A 161 2.97 7.10 -7.50
C LEU A 161 2.39 7.25 -8.91
N THR A 162 3.17 6.91 -9.94
CA THR A 162 2.70 6.93 -11.34
C THR A 162 1.56 5.93 -11.54
N LEU A 163 1.68 4.70 -11.05
CA LEU A 163 0.61 3.71 -11.09
C LEU A 163 -0.63 4.18 -10.30
N SER A 164 -0.44 4.87 -9.17
CA SER A 164 -1.53 5.48 -8.41
C SER A 164 -2.24 6.59 -9.21
N ALA A 165 -1.48 7.42 -9.93
CA ALA A 165 -2.04 8.42 -10.85
C ALA A 165 -2.81 7.77 -12.02
N ILE A 166 -2.33 6.65 -12.56
CA ILE A 166 -3.04 5.86 -13.58
C ILE A 166 -4.37 5.31 -13.03
N LEU A 167 -4.40 4.84 -11.77
CA LEU A 167 -5.66 4.45 -11.11
C LEU A 167 -6.63 5.63 -11.02
N ALA A 168 -6.14 6.82 -10.62
CA ALA A 168 -6.97 8.02 -10.56
C ALA A 168 -7.51 8.42 -11.94
N TYR A 169 -6.68 8.35 -12.98
CA TYR A 169 -7.08 8.59 -14.37
C TYR A 169 -8.17 7.61 -14.83
N ARG A 170 -8.12 6.36 -14.37
CA ARG A 170 -9.17 5.34 -14.60
C ARG A 170 -10.40 5.49 -13.70
N ARG A 171 -10.55 6.63 -12.99
CA ARG A 171 -11.63 6.93 -12.05
C ARG A 171 -11.73 5.93 -10.88
N GLN A 172 -10.61 5.30 -10.52
CA GLN A 172 -10.50 4.39 -9.38
C GLN A 172 -9.97 5.12 -8.15
N TYR A 173 -10.65 6.21 -7.75
CA TYR A 173 -10.14 7.20 -6.80
C TYR A 173 -9.83 6.60 -5.41
N GLY A 174 -10.66 5.68 -4.91
CA GLY A 174 -10.43 5.04 -3.62
C GLY A 174 -9.14 4.20 -3.60
N MET A 175 -8.89 3.41 -4.65
CA MET A 175 -7.65 2.63 -4.79
C MET A 175 -6.45 3.55 -4.98
N ALA A 176 -6.58 4.59 -5.82
CA ALA A 176 -5.51 5.55 -6.09
C ALA A 176 -5.06 6.29 -4.82
N LEU A 177 -6.01 6.81 -4.04
CA LEU A 177 -5.71 7.54 -2.81
C LEU A 177 -5.08 6.63 -1.76
N PHE A 178 -5.61 5.41 -1.57
CA PHE A 178 -5.04 4.44 -0.64
C PHE A 178 -3.59 4.11 -0.98
N CYS A 179 -3.29 3.84 -2.26
CA CYS A 179 -1.93 3.57 -2.71
C CYS A 179 -1.01 4.78 -2.58
N ALA A 180 -1.48 5.98 -2.93
CA ALA A 180 -0.71 7.21 -2.77
C ALA A 180 -0.35 7.44 -1.29
N LEU A 181 -1.30 7.32 -0.36
CA LEU A 181 -1.03 7.45 1.07
C LEU A 181 -0.08 6.37 1.58
N GLY A 182 -0.20 5.15 1.08
CA GLY A 182 0.71 4.05 1.44
C GLY A 182 2.16 4.24 0.98
N ILE A 183 2.41 5.11 0.00
CA ILE A 183 3.75 5.45 -0.50
C ILE A 183 4.24 6.77 0.12
N VAL A 184 3.37 7.78 0.19
CA VAL A 184 3.74 9.10 0.72
C VAL A 184 4.08 9.01 2.21
N LEU A 185 3.31 8.24 3.00
CA LEU A 185 3.57 8.15 4.44
C LEU A 185 5.00 7.67 4.78
N PRO A 186 5.50 6.53 4.23
CA PRO A 186 6.89 6.15 4.48
C PRO A 186 7.89 7.13 3.87
N LEU A 187 7.58 7.73 2.70
CA LEU A 187 8.43 8.73 2.05
C LEU A 187 8.64 9.98 2.90
N LEU A 188 7.73 10.32 3.82
CA LEU A 188 7.93 11.41 4.77
C LEU A 188 9.12 11.18 5.72
N THR A 189 9.66 9.96 5.81
CA THR A 189 10.77 9.63 6.72
C THR A 189 12.07 9.30 5.99
N ASN A 190 12.05 8.41 4.99
CA ASN A 190 13.16 8.13 4.08
C ASN A 190 12.70 7.17 2.96
N LEU A 191 13.63 6.74 2.10
CA LEU A 191 13.39 5.76 1.04
C LEU A 191 13.58 4.29 1.48
N ALA A 192 13.93 4.02 2.73
CA ALA A 192 14.20 2.65 3.17
C ALA A 192 12.94 1.78 3.06
N SER A 193 13.09 0.55 2.57
CA SER A 193 11.99 -0.39 2.32
C SER A 193 10.93 0.07 1.30
N MET A 194 11.20 1.10 0.49
CA MET A 194 10.19 1.64 -0.43
C MET A 194 9.73 0.63 -1.48
N VAL A 195 10.64 -0.22 -1.98
CA VAL A 195 10.31 -1.33 -2.89
C VAL A 195 9.25 -2.23 -2.26
N ARG A 196 9.45 -2.63 -0.98
CA ARG A 196 8.53 -3.46 -0.23
C ARG A 196 7.17 -2.78 0.00
N TYR A 197 7.16 -1.49 0.33
CA TYR A 197 5.91 -0.74 0.50
C TYR A 197 5.09 -0.67 -0.78
N VAL A 198 5.71 -0.37 -1.93
CA VAL A 198 5.04 -0.29 -3.22
C VAL A 198 4.54 -1.66 -3.67
N VAL A 199 5.39 -2.68 -3.54
CA VAL A 199 5.05 -4.06 -3.92
C VAL A 199 3.94 -4.62 -3.04
N GLY A 200 3.84 -4.23 -1.77
CA GLY A 200 2.77 -4.67 -0.87
C GLY A 200 1.39 -4.09 -1.17
N LEU A 201 1.27 -3.11 -2.07
CA LEU A 201 0.00 -2.48 -2.42
C LEU A 201 -0.73 -3.29 -3.50
N ALA A 202 -1.68 -4.13 -3.08
CA ALA A 202 -2.45 -5.01 -3.96
C ALA A 202 -3.01 -4.34 -5.24
N PRO A 203 -3.61 -3.13 -5.19
CA PRO A 203 -4.14 -2.48 -6.39
C PRO A 203 -3.06 -2.17 -7.44
N LEU A 204 -1.84 -1.80 -7.02
CA LEU A 204 -0.74 -1.49 -7.94
C LEU A 204 -0.22 -2.74 -8.63
N ILE A 205 -0.11 -3.84 -7.90
CA ILE A 205 0.29 -5.14 -8.46
C ILE A 205 -0.73 -5.57 -9.52
N LEU A 206 -2.02 -5.55 -9.19
CA LEU A 206 -3.07 -5.92 -10.13
C LEU A 206 -3.07 -5.02 -11.37
N LEU A 207 -2.93 -3.71 -11.20
CA LEU A 207 -2.84 -2.78 -12.33
C LEU A 207 -1.61 -3.08 -13.21
N SER A 208 -0.44 -3.33 -12.60
CA SER A 208 0.77 -3.65 -13.35
C SER A 208 0.59 -4.91 -14.22
N MET A 209 -0.06 -5.95 -13.70
CA MET A 209 -0.35 -7.16 -14.47
C MET A 209 -1.36 -6.90 -15.58
N VAL A 210 -2.39 -6.09 -15.34
CA VAL A 210 -3.35 -5.67 -16.37
C VAL A 210 -2.67 -4.89 -17.50
N LEU A 211 -1.69 -4.03 -17.17
CA LEU A 211 -0.92 -3.28 -18.17
C LEU A 211 0.00 -4.21 -18.98
N LEU A 212 0.69 -5.14 -18.33
CA LEU A 212 1.54 -6.13 -19.00
C LEU A 212 0.74 -7.11 -19.87
N ALA A 213 -0.50 -7.43 -19.49
CA ALA A 213 -1.38 -8.29 -20.27
C ALA A 213 -2.05 -7.58 -21.46
N LYS A 214 -1.83 -6.28 -21.67
CA LYS A 214 -2.50 -5.50 -22.72
C LYS A 214 -2.14 -5.96 -24.14
N SER A 215 -0.90 -6.39 -24.37
CA SER A 215 -0.43 -6.90 -25.67
C SER A 215 0.10 -8.33 -25.54
N ARG A 216 -0.01 -9.12 -26.61
CA ARG A 216 0.52 -10.49 -26.62
C ARG A 216 2.03 -10.50 -26.36
N LEU A 217 2.77 -9.56 -26.96
CA LEU A 217 4.22 -9.45 -26.76
C LEU A 217 4.57 -9.17 -25.30
N THR A 218 3.96 -8.15 -24.68
CA THR A 218 4.22 -7.82 -23.27
C THR A 218 3.79 -8.93 -22.32
N PHE A 219 2.73 -9.68 -22.65
CA PHE A 219 2.30 -10.84 -21.89
C PHE A 219 3.34 -11.97 -21.93
N TYR A 220 3.80 -12.36 -23.13
CA TYR A 220 4.82 -13.41 -23.26
C TYR A 220 6.16 -12.98 -22.68
N ALA A 221 6.56 -11.72 -22.87
CA ALA A 221 7.74 -11.16 -22.23
C ALA A 221 7.64 -11.23 -20.70
N ALA A 222 6.49 -10.83 -20.12
CA ALA A 222 6.28 -10.92 -18.68
C ALA A 222 6.28 -12.36 -18.16
N LEU A 223 5.75 -13.32 -18.93
CA LEU A 223 5.72 -14.73 -18.57
C LEU A 223 7.13 -15.32 -18.41
N VAL A 224 8.10 -14.85 -19.19
CA VAL A 224 9.50 -15.31 -19.13
C VAL A 224 10.32 -14.46 -18.16
N LEU A 225 10.19 -13.13 -18.23
CA LEU A 225 11.04 -12.21 -17.47
C LEU A 225 10.71 -12.17 -15.98
N LEU A 226 9.43 -12.32 -15.58
CA LEU A 226 9.07 -12.25 -14.16
C LEU A 226 9.63 -13.43 -13.34
N PRO A 227 9.58 -14.70 -13.79
CA PRO A 227 10.24 -15.81 -13.11
C PRO A 227 11.77 -15.70 -13.12
N ALA A 228 12.37 -15.24 -14.21
CA ALA A 228 13.82 -15.00 -14.25
C ALA A 228 14.22 -13.93 -13.22
N ALA A 229 13.50 -12.81 -13.19
CA ALA A 229 13.71 -11.76 -12.21
C ALA A 229 13.50 -12.27 -10.78
N CYS A 230 12.50 -13.13 -10.54
CA CYS A 230 12.25 -13.78 -9.25
C CYS A 230 13.47 -14.53 -8.73
N TYR A 231 14.18 -15.27 -9.59
CA TYR A 231 15.39 -15.97 -9.18
C TYR A 231 16.49 -15.00 -8.73
N PHE A 232 16.79 -13.98 -9.54
CA PHE A 232 17.86 -13.03 -9.25
C PHE A 232 17.58 -12.15 -8.03
N THR A 233 16.34 -11.67 -7.86
CA THR A 233 15.96 -10.87 -6.70
C THR A 233 15.94 -11.69 -5.42
N THR A 234 15.57 -12.97 -5.47
CA THR A 234 15.63 -13.87 -4.32
C THR A 234 17.08 -14.07 -3.89
N ILE A 235 18.01 -14.28 -4.83
CA ILE A 235 19.44 -14.36 -4.54
C ILE A 235 19.96 -13.05 -3.95
N ALA A 236 19.59 -11.90 -4.55
CA ALA A 236 20.00 -10.59 -4.04
C ALA A 236 19.47 -10.33 -2.63
N TRP A 237 18.24 -10.76 -2.32
CA TRP A 237 17.67 -10.66 -0.98
C TRP A 237 18.39 -11.56 0.02
N MET A 238 18.67 -12.82 -0.34
CA MET A 238 19.48 -13.73 0.49
C MET A 238 20.91 -13.20 0.71
N GLY A 239 21.46 -12.48 -0.28
CA GLY A 239 22.75 -11.79 -0.20
C GLY A 239 22.72 -10.48 0.59
N GLY A 240 21.59 -10.09 1.18
CA GLY A 240 21.49 -8.90 2.03
C GLY A 240 21.41 -7.56 1.28
N ASN A 241 20.92 -7.56 0.04
CA ASN A 241 20.75 -6.31 -0.71
C ASN A 241 19.73 -5.38 -0.02
N LEU A 242 20.20 -4.21 0.43
CA LEU A 242 19.44 -3.25 1.23
C LEU A 242 18.21 -2.68 0.50
N ALA A 243 18.18 -2.68 -0.83
CA ALA A 243 17.01 -2.24 -1.60
C ALA A 243 15.78 -3.14 -1.37
N LEU A 244 16.03 -4.39 -0.98
CA LEU A 244 15.03 -5.45 -0.85
C LEU A 244 14.62 -5.69 0.61
N VAL A 245 15.01 -4.82 1.55
CA VAL A 245 14.68 -4.95 3.00
C VAL A 245 13.76 -3.82 3.45
#